data_AF-A0A382UWU2-F1
#
_entry.id   AF-A0A382UWU2-F1
#
_cell.length_a   1.000
_cell.length_b   1.000
_cell.length_c   1.000
_cell.angle_alpha   90.00
_cell.angle_beta   90.00
_cell.angle_gamma   90.00
#
_symmetry.space_group_name_H-M   'P 1'
#
loop_
_entity.id
_entity.type
_entity.pdbx_description
1 polymer ?
#
loop_
_entity_poly.entity_id
_entity_poly.type
_entity_poly.pdbx_seq_one_letter_code
_entity_poly.pdbx_strand_id
1 'polypeptide(L)'
;MYPLAKEQLDEIYRHAVEEYPFECCGIVIGKVGHCDQDILFQCTNIQNKLHEKDPEIFVRDARTAYNIDPKELINILKEVESKQLPIKVFYHSHPDHDAYFSEEDSRMALYD
;
A
#
# COMPACT_ATOMS: atom_id res chain seq x y z
N MET A 1 -19.93 6.15 3.16
CA MET A 1 -19.16 6.99 2.22
C MET A 1 -17.92 6.21 1.86
N TYR A 2 -17.60 6.07 0.58
CA TYR A 2 -16.39 5.34 0.17
C TYR A 2 -15.15 6.10 0.63
N PRO A 3 -14.09 5.41 1.09
CA PRO A 3 -12.91 6.08 1.61
C PRO A 3 -12.12 6.81 0.52
N LEU A 4 -12.36 6.55 -0.77
CA LEU A 4 -11.60 7.12 -1.89
C LEU A 4 -12.54 7.59 -3.02
N ALA A 5 -12.08 8.57 -3.78
CA ALA A 5 -12.73 8.98 -5.03
C ALA A 5 -12.54 7.91 -6.13
N LYS A 6 -13.42 7.92 -7.14
CA LYS A 6 -13.38 6.93 -8.23
C LYS A 6 -12.06 7.00 -8.99
N GLU A 7 -11.57 8.20 -9.25
CA GLU A 7 -10.33 8.44 -10.00
C GLU A 7 -9.12 7.82 -9.29
N GLN A 8 -9.12 7.83 -7.95
CA GLN A 8 -8.07 7.19 -7.16
C GLN A 8 -8.19 5.68 -7.19
N LEU A 9 -9.41 5.13 -7.13
CA LEU A 9 -9.62 3.69 -7.28
C LEU A 9 -9.16 3.21 -8.66
N ASP A 10 -9.48 3.95 -9.73
CA ASP A 10 -9.04 3.64 -11.09
C ASP A 10 -7.50 3.67 -11.20
N GLU A 11 -6.83 4.60 -10.50
CA GLU A 11 -5.38 4.66 -10.43
C GLU A 11 -4.77 3.48 -9.64
N ILE A 12 -5.38 3.08 -8.53
CA ILE A 12 -4.99 1.89 -7.75
C ILE A 12 -5.14 0.63 -8.60
N TYR A 13 -6.24 0.49 -9.35
CA TYR A 13 -6.44 -0.66 -10.23
C TYR A 13 -5.40 -0.72 -11.34
N ARG A 14 -5.06 0.42 -11.95
CA ARG A 14 -4.00 0.48 -12.94
C ARG A 14 -2.65 0.08 -12.35
N HIS A 15 -2.31 0.58 -11.16
CA HIS A 15 -1.08 0.21 -10.45
C HIS A 15 -0.99 -1.30 -10.19
N ALA A 16 -2.09 -1.92 -9.76
CA ALA A 16 -2.16 -3.36 -9.53
C ALA A 16 -1.90 -4.17 -10.81
N VAL A 17 -2.38 -3.69 -11.96
CA VAL A 17 -2.13 -4.33 -13.26
C VAL A 17 -0.68 -4.13 -13.72
N GLU A 18 -0.10 -2.96 -13.48
CA GLU A 18 1.29 -2.63 -13.85
C GLU A 18 2.32 -3.45 -13.07
N GLU A 19 2.05 -3.74 -11.78
CA GLU A 19 2.95 -4.51 -10.91
C GLU A 19 2.79 -6.03 -11.06
N TYR A 20 1.77 -6.51 -11.78
CA TYR A 20 1.60 -7.95 -12.02
C TYR A 20 2.88 -8.57 -12.63
N PRO A 21 3.38 -9.71 -12.11
CA PRO A 21 2.70 -10.67 -11.24
C PRO A 21 2.97 -10.51 -9.73
N PHE A 22 3.41 -9.34 -9.29
CA PHE A 22 3.69 -9.05 -7.88
C PHE A 22 2.55 -8.23 -7.24
N GLU A 23 2.48 -8.27 -5.91
CA GLU A 23 1.62 -7.36 -5.16
C GLU A 23 2.11 -5.94 -5.32
N CYS A 24 1.24 -5.05 -5.79
CA CYS A 24 1.43 -3.61 -5.68
C CYS A 24 1.19 -3.17 -4.22
N CYS A 25 1.75 -2.03 -3.82
CA CYS A 25 1.44 -1.43 -2.53
C CYS A 25 1.45 0.10 -2.59
N GLY A 26 0.72 0.77 -1.72
CA GLY A 26 0.73 2.22 -1.67
C GLY A 26 -0.05 2.83 -0.52
N ILE A 27 -0.03 4.16 -0.46
CA ILE A 27 -0.60 4.95 0.63
C ILE A 27 -1.43 6.08 0.03
N VAL A 28 -2.59 6.34 0.62
CA VAL A 28 -3.35 7.58 0.40
C VAL A 28 -3.33 8.39 1.68
N ILE A 29 -2.93 9.66 1.58
CA ILE A 29 -3.07 10.64 2.67
C ILE A 29 -4.23 11.57 2.35
N GLY A 30 -4.97 12.02 3.35
CA GLY A 30 -6.18 12.81 3.15
C GLY A 30 -7.03 12.90 4.41
N LYS A 31 -8.11 13.67 4.36
CA LYS A 31 -9.01 13.81 5.52
C LYS A 31 -10.06 12.71 5.52
N VAL A 32 -10.29 12.10 6.68
CA VAL A 32 -11.36 11.10 6.84
C VAL A 32 -12.70 11.74 6.48
N GLY A 33 -13.50 11.05 5.65
CA GLY A 33 -14.81 11.54 5.21
C GLY A 33 -14.78 12.59 4.09
N HIS A 34 -13.62 12.91 3.52
CA HIS A 34 -13.44 13.88 2.45
C HIS A 34 -12.48 13.34 1.39
N CYS A 35 -12.68 13.62 0.10
CA CYS A 35 -11.79 13.12 -0.97
C CYS A 35 -11.13 14.24 -1.81
N ASP A 36 -11.42 15.51 -1.51
CA ASP A 36 -11.00 16.69 -2.27
C ASP A 36 -9.49 17.00 -2.15
N GLN A 37 -8.84 16.48 -1.12
CA GLN A 37 -7.43 16.73 -0.81
C GLN A 37 -6.62 15.45 -0.72
N ASP A 38 -7.18 14.33 -1.17
CA ASP A 38 -6.47 13.06 -1.09
C ASP A 38 -5.28 13.06 -2.06
N ILE A 39 -4.15 12.52 -1.61
CA ILE A 39 -2.94 12.34 -2.40
C ILE A 39 -2.57 10.87 -2.35
N LEU A 40 -2.49 10.24 -3.54
CA LEU A 40 -2.14 8.84 -3.72
C LEU A 40 -0.64 8.72 -3.99
N PHE A 41 0.00 7.79 -3.29
CA PHE A 41 1.38 7.38 -3.48
C PHE A 41 1.42 5.90 -3.87
N GLN A 42 1.87 5.62 -5.09
CA GLN A 42 2.26 4.28 -5.51
C GLN A 42 3.65 3.99 -4.92
N CYS A 43 3.77 2.94 -4.11
CA CYS A 43 4.99 2.61 -3.40
C CYS A 43 5.66 1.37 -4.00
N THR A 44 6.98 1.35 -3.94
CA THR A 44 7.81 0.23 -4.35
C THR A 44 7.66 -0.93 -3.38
N ASN A 45 7.25 -2.11 -3.87
CA ASN A 45 7.28 -3.36 -3.12
C ASN A 45 8.72 -3.92 -3.09
N ILE A 46 9.35 -3.94 -1.91
CA ILE A 46 10.70 -4.46 -1.72
C ILE A 46 10.75 -5.91 -1.22
N GLN A 47 9.62 -6.63 -1.21
CA GLN A 47 9.50 -7.98 -0.64
C GLN A 47 10.52 -8.96 -1.23
N ASN A 48 10.73 -8.97 -2.55
CA ASN A 48 11.72 -9.85 -3.17
C ASN A 48 13.15 -9.59 -2.67
N LYS A 49 13.51 -8.32 -2.45
CA LYS A 49 14.84 -7.95 -1.92
C LYS A 49 15.01 -8.42 -0.48
N LEU A 50 13.93 -8.38 0.32
CA LEU A 50 13.93 -8.85 1.70
C LEU A 50 13.99 -10.38 1.76
N HIS A 51 13.19 -11.07 0.95
CA HIS A 51 13.21 -12.52 0.79
C HIS A 51 14.60 -13.04 0.37
N GLU A 52 15.25 -12.40 -0.61
CA GLU A 52 16.60 -12.79 -1.04
C GLU A 52 17.65 -12.59 0.07
N LYS A 53 17.51 -11.52 0.87
CA LYS A 53 18.46 -11.19 1.94
C LYS A 53 18.31 -12.08 3.18
N ASP A 54 17.07 -12.40 3.56
CA ASP A 54 16.75 -13.18 4.74
C ASP A 54 15.48 -14.02 4.52
N PRO A 55 15.59 -15.16 3.82
CA PRO A 55 14.44 -15.99 3.45
C PRO A 55 13.80 -16.72 4.64
N GLU A 56 14.49 -16.81 5.78
CA GLU A 56 13.92 -17.40 7.00
C GLU A 56 12.93 -16.43 7.68
N ILE A 57 13.25 -15.13 7.69
CA ILE A 57 12.35 -14.09 8.23
C ILE A 57 11.27 -13.73 7.20
N PHE A 58 11.66 -13.49 5.96
CA PHE A 58 10.76 -13.07 4.89
C PHE A 58 10.43 -14.26 4.00
N VAL A 59 9.67 -15.22 4.52
CA VAL A 59 9.42 -16.51 3.84
C VAL A 59 8.69 -16.37 2.49
N ARG A 60 7.80 -15.38 2.36
CA ARG A 60 7.01 -15.12 1.15
C ARG A 60 7.78 -14.24 0.16
N ASP A 61 7.57 -14.43 -1.14
CA ASP A 61 8.06 -13.52 -2.17
C ASP A 61 7.04 -12.41 -2.47
N ALA A 62 7.38 -11.52 -3.40
CA ALA A 62 6.52 -10.38 -3.76
C ALA A 62 5.22 -10.77 -4.46
N ARG A 63 4.99 -12.04 -4.83
CA ARG A 63 3.72 -12.48 -5.45
C ARG A 63 2.60 -12.59 -4.43
N THR A 64 2.96 -12.75 -3.16
CA THR A 64 2.01 -12.97 -2.08
C THR A 64 2.29 -12.10 -0.85
N ALA A 65 3.26 -11.20 -0.90
CA ALA A 65 3.50 -10.28 0.20
C ALA A 65 4.06 -8.96 -0.32
N TYR A 66 3.85 -7.91 0.46
CA TYR A 66 4.45 -6.61 0.20
C TYR A 66 5.17 -6.05 1.42
N ASN A 67 6.20 -5.28 1.14
CA ASN A 67 6.83 -4.38 2.09
C ASN A 67 7.15 -3.08 1.36
N ILE A 68 6.63 -1.96 1.87
CA ILE A 68 6.88 -0.62 1.31
C ILE A 68 8.34 -0.24 1.53
N ASP A 69 9.00 0.36 0.54
CA ASP A 69 10.35 0.91 0.71
C ASP A 69 10.37 1.90 1.89
N PRO A 70 11.18 1.67 2.94
CA PRO A 70 11.23 2.54 4.12
C PRO A 70 11.53 4.00 3.80
N LYS A 71 12.28 4.29 2.72
CA LYS A 71 12.59 5.66 2.30
C LYS A 71 11.35 6.37 1.77
N GLU A 72 10.53 5.68 1.00
CA GLU A 72 9.26 6.21 0.49
C GLU A 72 8.30 6.46 1.64
N LEU A 73 8.17 5.50 2.57
CA LEU A 73 7.35 5.66 3.78
C LEU A 73 7.76 6.89 4.59
N ILE A 74 9.07 7.09 4.83
CA ILE A 74 9.58 8.27 5.54
C ILE A 74 9.26 9.58 4.79
N ASN A 75 9.34 9.58 3.46
CA ASN A 75 9.01 10.75 2.66
C ASN A 75 7.51 11.07 2.73
N ILE A 76 6.65 10.04 2.66
CA ILE A 76 5.20 10.19 2.81
C ILE A 76 4.85 10.71 4.20
N LEU A 77 5.51 10.24 5.27
CA LEU A 77 5.31 10.77 6.62
C LEU A 77 5.67 12.26 6.74
N LYS A 78 6.70 12.73 6.00
CA LYS A 78 7.01 14.17 5.93
C LYS A 78 5.94 14.95 5.16
N GLU A 79 5.38 14.38 4.10
CA GLU A 79 4.24 14.98 3.38
C GLU A 79 3.01 15.10 4.29
N VAL A 80 2.73 14.06 5.10
CA VAL A 80 1.67 14.06 6.12
C VAL A 80 1.84 15.23 7.09
N GLU A 81 3.03 15.39 7.67
CA GLU A 81 3.33 16.46 8.63
C GLU A 81 3.22 17.85 7.98
N SER A 82 3.83 18.02 6.80
CA SER A 82 3.88 19.34 6.13
C SER A 82 2.51 19.83 5.65
N LYS A 83 1.65 18.91 5.19
CA LYS A 83 0.32 19.23 4.65
C LYS A 83 -0.80 19.10 5.69
N GLN A 84 -0.50 18.55 6.87
CA GLN A 84 -1.50 18.21 7.90
C GLN A 84 -2.62 17.32 7.35
N LEU A 85 -2.24 16.37 6.48
CA LEU A 85 -3.14 15.37 5.90
C LEU A 85 -2.75 14.01 6.46
N PRO A 86 -3.55 13.38 7.34
CA PRO A 86 -3.20 12.10 7.93
C PRO A 86 -3.18 10.99 6.88
N ILE A 87 -2.50 9.89 7.19
CA ILE A 87 -2.65 8.66 6.41
C ILE A 87 -4.10 8.21 6.51
N LYS A 88 -4.71 7.96 5.36
CA LYS A 88 -6.12 7.62 5.22
C LYS A 88 -6.31 6.15 4.85
N VAL A 89 -5.47 5.64 3.95
CA VAL A 89 -5.54 4.26 3.46
C VAL A 89 -4.14 3.74 3.19
N PHE A 90 -3.86 2.51 3.62
CA PHE A 90 -2.86 1.65 3.00
C PHE A 90 -3.58 0.71 2.04
N TYR A 91 -3.02 0.48 0.85
CA TYR A 91 -3.58 -0.47 -0.11
C TYR A 91 -2.51 -1.40 -0.64
N HIS A 92 -2.94 -2.58 -1.06
CA HIS A 92 -2.15 -3.54 -1.83
C HIS A 92 -3.07 -4.36 -2.74
N SER A 93 -2.49 -5.17 -3.62
CA SER A 93 -3.21 -6.07 -4.51
C SER A 93 -2.87 -7.53 -4.20
N HIS A 94 -3.80 -8.45 -4.45
CA HIS A 94 -3.53 -9.89 -4.46
C HIS A 94 -3.56 -10.42 -5.91
N PRO A 95 -2.40 -10.72 -6.54
CA PRO A 95 -2.35 -11.37 -7.84
C PRO A 95 -3.02 -12.74 -7.79
N ASP A 96 -3.86 -13.06 -8.79
CA ASP A 96 -4.49 -14.38 -8.97
C ASP A 96 -5.37 -14.87 -7.80
N HIS A 97 -5.72 -13.99 -6.85
CA HIS A 97 -6.56 -14.30 -5.70
C HIS A 97 -7.65 -13.22 -5.52
N ASP A 98 -8.71 -13.58 -4.80
CA ASP A 98 -9.77 -12.62 -4.48
C ASP A 98 -9.25 -11.50 -3.55
N ALA A 99 -9.90 -10.34 -3.63
CA ALA A 99 -9.68 -9.22 -2.73
C ALA A 99 -10.36 -9.49 -1.37
N TYR A 100 -9.71 -10.30 -0.54
CA TYR A 100 -10.08 -10.54 0.85
C TYR A 100 -8.99 -10.02 1.78
N PHE A 101 -9.34 -9.70 3.02
CA PHE A 101 -8.38 -9.31 4.05
C PHE A 101 -7.79 -10.59 4.67
N SER A 102 -6.53 -10.91 4.37
CA SER A 102 -5.88 -12.13 4.83
C SER A 102 -5.54 -12.08 6.33
N GLU A 103 -5.17 -13.23 6.91
CA GLU A 103 -4.68 -13.27 8.31
C GLU A 103 -3.43 -12.40 8.48
N GLU A 104 -2.56 -12.36 7.48
CA GLU A 104 -1.36 -11.54 7.51
C GLU A 104 -1.69 -10.05 7.39
N ASP A 105 -2.63 -9.66 6.53
CA ASP A 105 -3.09 -8.27 6.42
C ASP A 105 -3.67 -7.78 7.76
N SER A 106 -4.43 -8.66 8.43
CA SER A 106 -4.98 -8.40 9.76
C SER A 106 -3.88 -8.23 10.81
N ARG A 107 -2.83 -9.05 10.76
CA ARG A 107 -1.69 -8.96 11.68
C ARG A 107 -0.88 -7.68 11.47
N MET A 108 -0.82 -7.19 10.24
CA MET A 108 -0.03 -6.03 9.84
C MET A 108 -0.80 -4.69 9.88
N ALA A 109 -2.11 -4.73 10.16
CA ALA A 109 -2.92 -3.54 10.41
C ALA A 109 -2.63 -2.97 11.82
N LEU A 110 -1.54 -2.20 11.92
CA LEU A 110 -1.04 -1.65 13.19
C LEU A 110 -1.62 -0.27 13.56
N TYR A 111 -2.48 0.30 12.72
CA TYR A 111 -3.03 1.64 12.88
C TYR A 111 -4.56 1.59 12.92
N ASP A 112 -5.14 2.26 13.93
CA ASP A 112 -6.58 2.48 14.10
C ASP A 112 -7.07 3.75 13.37
#